data_AF-A0A0C9X3V0-F1
#
_entry.id   AF-A0A0C9X3V0-F1
#
_cell.length_a   1.000
_cell.length_b   1.000
_cell.length_c   1.000
_cell.angle_alpha   90.00
_cell.angle_beta   90.00
_cell.angle_gamma   90.00
#
_symmetry.space_group_name_H-M   'P 1'
#
loop_
_entity.id
_entity.type
_entity.pdbx_description
1 polymer ?
#
loop_
_entity_poly.entity_id
_entity_poly.type
_entity_poly.pdbx_seq_one_letter_code
_entity_poly.pdbx_strand_id
1 'polypeptide(L)'
;MPLLKDGVAAYKDTSDKFLRKIARSPDKFMPYREHAPTQWLKTSIGFWNILCFHGVFYGSEFARDDGRYFDDLDEWKAFSKNKPESYFVVKSAYGSLQGDRSIDRVQEYWEQRHLWEPLINKKDLSLIEVYNFLLHSPVLGGRSASSRKKGSQPAKGNKKSTSKKVFVNIGSLTAILIIGDLVYAGILPMPSPLDWGKFIEKVSKGALDAMAMLGLVDEETTVPQAFADLDEFVNHVLTPEEKSAMTYDVLTGEHSLCKYKWLYSRK
;
A
#
# COMPACT_ATOMS: atom_id res chain seq x y z
N MET A 1 20.69 -13.35 10.21
CA MET A 1 20.07 -13.61 8.87
C MET A 1 21.12 -13.67 7.72
N PRO A 2 21.26 -14.77 6.95
CA PRO A 2 22.36 -14.95 5.97
C PRO A 2 22.38 -13.94 4.80
N LEU A 3 21.20 -13.60 4.25
CA LEU A 3 21.07 -12.64 3.13
C LEU A 3 21.51 -11.22 3.48
N LEU A 4 21.31 -10.80 4.74
CA LEU A 4 21.75 -9.48 5.22
C LEU A 4 23.26 -9.44 5.45
N LYS A 5 23.86 -10.57 5.81
CA LYS A 5 25.28 -10.65 6.13
C LYS A 5 26.15 -10.71 4.87
N ASP A 6 25.79 -11.55 3.92
CA ASP A 6 26.64 -11.83 2.75
C ASP A 6 26.11 -11.17 1.45
N GLY A 7 24.96 -10.49 1.56
CA GLY A 7 24.30 -9.81 0.45
C GLY A 7 23.48 -10.76 -0.43
N VAL A 8 22.40 -10.22 -1.01
CA VAL A 8 21.44 -10.98 -1.84
C VAL A 8 22.11 -11.68 -3.03
N ALA A 9 23.17 -11.07 -3.60
CA ALA A 9 23.89 -11.62 -4.75
C ALA A 9 24.58 -12.97 -4.44
N ALA A 10 25.06 -13.19 -3.21
CA ALA A 10 25.76 -14.40 -2.81
C ALA A 10 24.86 -15.65 -2.85
N TYR A 11 23.54 -15.47 -2.87
CA TYR A 11 22.56 -16.54 -2.74
C TYR A 11 21.77 -16.83 -4.03
N LYS A 12 22.11 -16.21 -5.17
CA LYS A 12 21.39 -16.44 -6.44
C LYS A 12 21.48 -17.88 -6.97
N ASP A 13 22.54 -18.58 -6.59
CA ASP A 13 22.87 -19.94 -7.04
C ASP A 13 23.07 -20.94 -5.89
N THR A 14 22.67 -20.58 -4.67
CA THR A 14 22.70 -21.49 -3.51
C THR A 14 21.81 -22.71 -3.74
N SER A 15 22.14 -23.85 -3.12
CA SER A 15 21.31 -25.06 -3.15
C SER A 15 20.01 -24.89 -2.34
N ASP A 16 20.01 -24.01 -1.33
CA ASP A 16 18.83 -23.67 -0.54
C ASP A 16 17.75 -23.03 -1.42
N LYS A 17 16.61 -23.72 -1.56
CA LYS A 17 15.51 -23.29 -2.44
C LYS A 17 14.89 -21.96 -1.99
N PHE A 18 14.82 -21.70 -0.69
CA PHE A 18 14.23 -20.48 -0.14
C PHE A 18 15.16 -19.29 -0.34
N LEU A 19 16.42 -19.42 0.06
CA LEU A 19 17.41 -18.34 -0.12
C LEU A 19 17.60 -18.03 -1.61
N ARG A 20 17.63 -19.04 -2.49
CA ARG A 20 17.68 -18.86 -3.94
C ARG A 20 16.46 -18.11 -4.49
N LYS A 21 15.25 -18.44 -4.01
CA LYS A 21 13.99 -17.80 -4.45
C LYS A 21 13.94 -16.34 -4.01
N ILE A 22 14.34 -16.04 -2.78
CA ILE A 22 14.44 -14.68 -2.26
C ILE A 22 15.50 -13.90 -3.05
N ALA A 23 16.69 -14.48 -3.25
CA ALA A 23 17.81 -13.82 -3.94
C ALA A 23 17.53 -13.46 -5.41
N ARG A 24 16.69 -14.24 -6.09
CA ARG A 24 16.29 -13.98 -7.48
C ARG A 24 15.18 -12.93 -7.63
N SER A 25 14.46 -12.62 -6.56
CA SER A 25 13.37 -11.64 -6.59
C SER A 25 13.18 -11.00 -5.21
N PRO A 26 14.15 -10.22 -4.71
CA PRO A 26 14.11 -9.65 -3.37
C PRO A 26 12.85 -8.81 -3.14
N ASP A 27 12.47 -7.94 -4.08
CA ASP A 27 11.26 -7.09 -4.00
C ASP A 27 9.97 -7.89 -3.84
N LYS A 28 9.96 -9.13 -4.33
CA LYS A 28 8.80 -10.01 -4.25
C LYS A 28 8.69 -10.71 -2.90
N PHE A 29 9.81 -11.08 -2.28
CA PHE A 29 9.82 -12.00 -1.14
C PHE A 29 10.36 -11.41 0.17
N MET A 30 11.13 -10.33 0.09
CA MET A 30 11.56 -9.59 1.26
C MET A 30 10.50 -8.54 1.61
N PRO A 31 10.37 -8.19 2.90
CA PRO A 31 9.45 -7.14 3.33
C PRO A 31 9.93 -5.73 2.96
N TYR A 32 10.86 -5.59 2.00
CA TYR A 32 11.34 -4.30 1.53
C TYR A 32 10.18 -3.46 1.00
N ARG A 33 10.16 -2.22 1.43
CA ARG A 33 9.20 -1.22 1.03
C ARG A 33 9.92 -0.18 0.18
N GLU A 34 9.53 -0.05 -1.08
CA GLU A 34 9.76 1.21 -1.78
C GLU A 34 8.91 2.26 -1.04
N HIS A 35 9.59 3.14 -0.30
CA HIS A 35 8.94 4.22 0.40
C HIS A 35 8.60 5.32 -0.58
N ALA A 36 7.35 5.79 -0.55
CA ALA A 36 7.01 7.03 -1.23
C ALA A 36 7.77 8.20 -0.58
N PRO A 37 8.02 9.29 -1.32
CA PRO A 37 8.47 10.53 -0.71
C PRO A 37 7.54 10.94 0.45
N THR A 38 8.07 10.94 1.68
CA THR A 38 7.30 11.24 2.89
C THR A 38 7.29 12.74 3.25
N GLN A 39 7.96 13.56 2.45
CA GLN A 39 7.99 15.00 2.64
C GLN A 39 6.60 15.60 2.38
N TRP A 40 6.19 16.49 3.29
CA TRP A 40 4.98 17.29 3.16
C TRP A 40 3.67 16.49 3.00
N LEU A 41 3.60 15.25 3.50
CA LEU A 41 2.38 14.43 3.44
C LEU A 41 1.16 15.06 4.15
N LYS A 42 1.34 16.12 4.94
CA LYS A 42 0.25 16.93 5.51
C LYS A 42 -0.36 17.92 4.51
N THR A 43 0.24 18.13 3.35
CA THR A 43 -0.25 19.03 2.31
C THR A 43 -0.96 18.26 1.22
N SER A 44 -1.82 18.95 0.46
CA SER A 44 -2.45 18.36 -0.73
C SER A 44 -1.43 17.95 -1.80
N ILE A 45 -0.28 18.63 -1.90
CA ILE A 45 0.78 18.28 -2.86
C ILE A 45 1.51 17.00 -2.43
N GLY A 46 1.82 16.87 -1.13
CA GLY A 46 2.39 15.63 -0.59
C GLY A 46 1.46 14.43 -0.80
N PHE A 47 0.16 14.62 -0.53
CA PHE A 47 -0.84 13.60 -0.77
C PHE A 47 -0.98 13.20 -2.25
N TRP A 48 -0.89 14.17 -3.16
CA TRP A 48 -0.88 13.86 -4.58
C TRP A 48 0.32 13.00 -4.99
N ASN A 49 1.52 13.33 -4.50
CA ASN A 49 2.73 12.58 -4.81
C ASN A 49 2.67 11.13 -4.29
N ILE A 50 2.17 10.91 -3.07
CA ILE A 50 2.03 9.55 -2.53
C ILE A 50 0.98 8.71 -3.30
N LEU A 51 -0.11 9.34 -3.76
CA LEU A 51 -1.06 8.68 -4.66
C LEU A 51 -0.40 8.31 -5.99
N CYS A 52 0.40 9.21 -6.58
CA CYS A 52 1.11 8.93 -7.81
C CYS A 52 2.13 7.81 -7.63
N PHE A 53 2.89 7.83 -6.53
CA PHE A 53 3.87 6.81 -6.22
C PHE A 53 3.23 5.43 -6.17
N HIS A 54 2.25 5.20 -5.29
CA HIS A 54 1.66 3.87 -5.15
C HIS A 54 0.67 3.53 -6.27
N GLY A 55 -0.08 4.51 -6.76
CA GLY A 55 -1.10 4.31 -7.79
C GLY A 55 -0.52 4.12 -9.20
N VAL A 56 0.62 4.74 -9.51
CA VAL A 56 1.17 4.81 -10.88
C VAL A 56 2.60 4.29 -10.95
N PHE A 57 3.48 4.75 -10.06
CA PHE A 57 4.93 4.60 -10.22
C PHE A 57 5.54 3.35 -9.61
N TYR A 58 4.95 2.81 -8.54
CA TYR A 58 5.48 1.69 -7.78
C TYR A 58 5.96 0.52 -8.66
N GLY A 59 7.19 0.07 -8.43
CA GLY A 59 7.87 -0.99 -9.18
C GLY A 59 8.40 -0.59 -10.56
N SER A 60 8.28 0.68 -10.97
CA SER A 60 8.85 1.18 -12.23
C SER A 60 10.33 1.54 -12.13
N GLU A 61 10.96 1.82 -13.27
CA GLU A 61 12.31 2.39 -13.30
C GLU A 61 12.34 3.75 -12.59
N PHE A 62 11.36 4.61 -12.86
CA PHE A 62 11.24 5.90 -12.18
C PHE A 62 11.21 5.76 -10.65
N ALA A 63 10.38 4.88 -10.09
CA ALA A 63 10.26 4.74 -8.64
C ALA A 63 11.55 4.21 -7.97
N ARG A 64 12.34 3.41 -8.69
CA ARG A 64 13.57 2.79 -8.17
C ARG A 64 14.78 3.72 -8.27
N ASP A 65 14.92 4.41 -9.40
CA ASP A 65 16.18 5.08 -9.75
C ASP A 65 16.13 6.60 -9.58
N ASP A 66 14.95 7.22 -9.70
CA ASP A 66 14.78 8.68 -9.65
C ASP A 66 13.95 9.08 -8.43
N GLY A 67 12.72 8.56 -8.32
CA GLY A 67 11.86 8.69 -7.14
C GLY A 67 11.51 10.14 -6.77
N ARG A 68 11.73 11.11 -7.68
CA ARG A 68 11.56 12.52 -7.34
C ARG A 68 10.12 12.89 -6.98
N TYR A 69 10.05 13.99 -6.25
CA TYR A 69 8.83 14.72 -5.95
C TYR A 69 8.53 15.75 -7.03
N PHE A 70 7.25 16.07 -7.21
CA PHE A 70 6.80 17.17 -8.06
C PHE A 70 6.00 18.18 -7.22
N ASP A 71 6.34 19.46 -7.34
CA ASP A 71 5.64 20.55 -6.65
C ASP A 71 4.29 20.85 -7.31
N ASP A 72 4.19 20.62 -8.62
CA ASP A 72 2.95 20.81 -9.35
C ASP A 72 2.80 19.92 -10.60
N LEU A 73 1.62 20.01 -11.21
CA LEU A 73 1.28 19.24 -12.41
C LEU A 73 2.09 19.66 -13.64
N ASP A 74 2.55 20.91 -13.72
CA ASP A 74 3.30 21.41 -14.86
C ASP A 74 4.75 20.92 -14.81
N GLU A 75 5.35 20.82 -13.63
CA GLU A 75 6.63 20.16 -13.40
C GLU A 75 6.58 18.68 -13.81
N TRP A 76 5.53 17.96 -13.38
CA TRP A 76 5.31 16.57 -13.82
C TRP A 76 5.21 16.45 -15.35
N LYS A 77 4.42 17.32 -16.00
CA LYS A 77 4.24 17.30 -17.46
C LYS A 77 5.54 17.59 -18.20
N ALA A 78 6.32 18.57 -17.72
CA ALA A 78 7.62 18.90 -18.28
C ALA A 78 8.58 17.72 -18.18
N PHE A 79 8.60 17.04 -17.02
CA PHE A 79 9.47 15.89 -16.78
C PHE A 79 9.10 14.65 -17.61
N SER A 80 7.80 14.37 -17.74
CA SER A 80 7.27 13.17 -18.40
C SER A 80 7.27 13.25 -19.93
N LYS A 81 7.26 14.46 -20.52
CA LYS A 81 7.10 14.72 -21.96
C LYS A 81 7.93 13.83 -22.89
N ASN A 82 9.17 13.54 -22.53
CA ASN A 82 10.12 12.82 -23.39
C ASN A 82 10.43 11.40 -22.90
N LYS A 83 9.62 10.84 -22.00
CA LYS A 83 9.82 9.51 -21.42
C LYS A 83 8.68 8.58 -21.81
N PRO A 84 8.97 7.32 -22.16
CA PRO A 84 7.91 6.35 -22.47
C PRO A 84 7.11 6.02 -21.20
N GLU A 85 5.83 5.66 -21.35
CA GLU A 85 4.98 5.26 -20.21
C GLU A 85 5.58 4.09 -19.42
N SER A 86 6.29 3.17 -20.08
CA SER A 86 6.97 2.04 -19.44
C SER A 86 8.05 2.44 -18.43
N TYR A 87 8.59 3.66 -18.52
CA TYR A 87 9.50 4.22 -17.52
C TYR A 87 8.80 4.47 -16.18
N PHE A 88 7.50 4.79 -16.23
CA PHE A 88 6.69 5.16 -15.07
C PHE A 88 5.76 4.05 -14.61
N VAL A 89 5.33 3.13 -15.49
CA VAL A 89 4.23 2.22 -15.19
C VAL A 89 4.63 0.77 -15.40
N VAL A 90 4.51 -0.02 -14.33
CA VAL A 90 4.56 -1.49 -14.39
C VAL A 90 3.20 -2.04 -13.99
N LYS A 91 2.39 -2.46 -14.98
CA LYS A 91 1.00 -2.90 -14.73
C LYS A 91 0.92 -4.15 -13.84
N SER A 92 1.99 -4.93 -13.70
CA SER A 92 2.05 -6.14 -12.88
C SER A 92 2.73 -5.95 -11.52
N ALA A 93 3.04 -4.71 -11.09
CA ALA A 93 3.84 -4.47 -9.89
C ALA A 93 3.24 -5.08 -8.62
N TYR A 94 1.91 -5.13 -8.52
CA TYR A 94 1.18 -5.75 -7.41
C TYR A 94 0.77 -7.21 -7.67
N GLY A 95 1.45 -7.89 -8.60
CA GLY A 95 1.26 -9.30 -8.92
C GLY A 95 0.25 -9.56 -10.04
N SER A 96 -0.96 -9.00 -9.96
CA SER A 96 -1.96 -9.08 -11.05
C SER A 96 -1.83 -7.91 -12.01
N LEU A 97 -2.15 -8.11 -13.30
CA LEU A 97 -2.16 -7.05 -14.30
C LEU A 97 -3.25 -6.01 -13.99
N GLN A 98 -2.85 -4.77 -13.73
CA GLN A 98 -3.74 -3.63 -13.50
C GLN A 98 -3.93 -2.85 -14.81
N GLY A 99 -5.02 -3.15 -15.52
CA GLY A 99 -5.31 -2.55 -16.83
C GLY A 99 -5.40 -1.01 -16.79
N ASP A 100 -6.01 -0.48 -15.73
CA ASP A 100 -6.29 0.95 -15.54
C ASP A 100 -5.09 1.76 -15.02
N ARG A 101 -3.95 1.11 -14.77
CA ARG A 101 -2.71 1.78 -14.37
C ARG A 101 -2.09 2.47 -15.59
N SER A 102 -2.07 3.80 -15.55
CA SER A 102 -1.51 4.67 -16.59
C SER A 102 -1.04 6.00 -16.00
N ILE A 103 -0.22 6.72 -16.77
CA ILE A 103 0.23 8.07 -16.39
C ILE A 103 -0.90 9.11 -16.34
N ASP A 104 -2.04 8.85 -16.99
CA ASP A 104 -3.21 9.75 -16.96
C ASP A 104 -3.75 9.93 -15.54
N ARG A 105 -3.55 8.94 -14.67
CA ARG A 105 -3.97 8.97 -13.26
C ARG A 105 -3.30 10.08 -12.47
N VAL A 106 -2.12 10.53 -12.90
CA VAL A 106 -1.40 11.62 -12.24
C VAL A 106 -2.23 12.91 -12.26
N GLN A 107 -2.84 13.25 -13.40
CA GLN A 107 -3.72 14.40 -13.50
C GLN A 107 -5.02 14.18 -12.71
N GLU A 108 -5.61 12.99 -12.77
CA GLU A 108 -6.83 12.71 -12.00
C GLU A 108 -6.61 12.85 -10.48
N TYR A 109 -5.48 12.34 -9.97
CA TYR A 109 -5.12 12.52 -8.56
C TYR A 109 -4.86 13.99 -8.22
N TRP A 110 -4.25 14.75 -9.13
CA TRP A 110 -4.05 16.18 -8.93
C TRP A 110 -5.40 16.89 -8.73
N GLU A 111 -6.41 16.58 -9.53
CA GLU A 111 -7.74 17.19 -9.41
C GLU A 111 -8.41 16.87 -8.06
N GLN A 112 -8.15 15.70 -7.48
CA GLN A 112 -8.76 15.24 -6.21
C GLN A 112 -7.93 15.56 -4.95
N ARG A 113 -6.71 16.09 -5.09
CA ARG A 113 -5.76 16.27 -3.98
C ARG A 113 -6.28 17.14 -2.82
N HIS A 114 -7.13 18.10 -3.14
CA HIS A 114 -7.72 19.04 -2.17
C HIS A 114 -8.62 18.34 -1.14
N LEU A 115 -9.12 17.14 -1.43
CA LEU A 115 -9.94 16.35 -0.51
C LEU A 115 -9.17 15.89 0.74
N TRP A 116 -7.84 15.96 0.71
CA TRP A 116 -6.98 15.50 1.79
C TRP A 116 -6.94 16.44 2.99
N GLU A 117 -6.85 17.74 2.76
CA GLU A 117 -6.62 18.73 3.81
C GLU A 117 -7.68 18.72 4.92
N PRO A 118 -8.99 18.58 4.63
CA PRO A 118 -10.00 18.46 5.68
C PRO A 118 -9.83 17.21 6.54
N LEU A 119 -9.36 16.11 5.95
CA LEU A 119 -9.17 14.85 6.66
C LEU A 119 -7.91 14.88 7.52
N ILE A 120 -6.78 15.30 6.96
CA ILE A 120 -5.48 15.23 7.62
C ILE A 120 -5.34 16.20 8.80
N ASN A 121 -6.14 17.27 8.80
CA ASN A 121 -6.18 18.26 9.88
C ASN A 121 -7.18 17.88 10.99
N LYS A 122 -7.83 16.72 10.93
CA LYS A 122 -8.61 16.22 12.07
C LYS A 122 -7.69 15.92 13.25
N LYS A 123 -8.09 16.40 14.43
CA LYS A 123 -7.33 16.23 15.68
C LYS A 123 -7.11 14.76 16.05
N ASP A 124 -8.14 13.94 15.91
CA ASP A 124 -8.15 12.54 16.32
C ASP A 124 -8.27 11.62 15.08
N LEU A 125 -7.43 11.86 14.07
CA LEU A 125 -7.45 11.10 12.83
C LEU A 125 -7.07 9.64 13.07
N SER A 126 -8.01 8.73 12.81
CA SER A 126 -7.76 7.29 12.93
C SER A 126 -7.28 6.68 11.62
N LEU A 127 -6.51 5.60 11.74
CA LEU A 127 -6.06 4.79 10.62
C LEU A 127 -7.23 4.24 9.78
N ILE A 128 -8.33 3.86 10.43
CA ILE A 128 -9.54 3.36 9.76
C ILE A 128 -10.21 4.45 8.93
N GLU A 129 -10.23 5.70 9.40
CA GLU A 129 -10.75 6.82 8.61
C GLU A 129 -9.92 7.07 7.36
N VAL A 130 -8.58 7.03 7.48
CA VAL A 130 -7.68 7.16 6.32
C VAL A 130 -7.90 6.02 5.33
N TYR A 131 -7.96 4.77 5.81
CA TYR A 131 -8.22 3.61 4.97
C TYR A 131 -9.54 3.73 4.21
N ASN A 132 -10.63 4.09 4.91
CA ASN A 132 -11.94 4.25 4.29
C ASN A 132 -11.95 5.42 3.29
N PHE A 133 -11.29 6.53 3.60
CA PHE A 133 -11.16 7.66 2.69
C PHE A 133 -10.49 7.25 1.37
N LEU A 134 -9.37 6.52 1.44
CA LEU A 134 -8.63 6.05 0.28
C LEU A 134 -9.46 5.11 -0.61
N LEU A 135 -10.37 4.32 -0.02
CA LEU A 135 -11.19 3.35 -0.78
C LEU A 135 -12.55 3.87 -1.25
N HIS A 136 -13.13 4.85 -0.56
CA HIS A 136 -14.56 5.15 -0.69
C HIS A 136 -14.92 6.63 -0.89
N SER A 137 -13.97 7.58 -0.86
CA SER A 137 -14.30 9.02 -0.73
C SER A 137 -15.45 9.46 -1.64
N PRO A 138 -16.44 10.19 -1.09
CA PRO A 138 -16.57 11.58 -1.49
C PRO A 138 -16.74 12.47 -0.25
N VAL A 139 -15.71 13.23 0.11
CA VAL A 139 -15.90 14.39 1.00
C VAL A 139 -16.26 15.60 0.14
N LEU A 140 -17.51 15.65 -0.33
CA LEU A 140 -18.13 16.92 -0.69
C LEU A 140 -19.55 16.94 -0.12
N GLY A 141 -19.69 17.63 1.02
CA GLY A 141 -20.96 18.24 1.38
C GLY A 141 -21.32 19.27 0.31
N GLY A 142 -22.17 18.88 -0.63
CA GLY A 142 -22.68 19.76 -1.68
C GLY A 142 -24.01 19.19 -2.16
N ARG A 143 -25.11 19.87 -1.83
CA ARG A 143 -26.45 19.55 -2.31
C ARG A 143 -26.41 19.37 -3.82
N SER A 144 -26.61 18.16 -4.30
CA SER A 144 -26.93 17.95 -5.72
C SER A 144 -28.34 18.49 -5.95
N ALA A 145 -28.43 19.74 -6.41
CA ALA A 145 -29.64 20.27 -7.01
C ALA A 145 -29.87 19.51 -8.32
N SER A 146 -30.56 18.37 -8.24
CA SER A 146 -31.00 17.67 -9.44
C SER A 146 -32.14 18.47 -10.08
N SER A 147 -31.80 19.24 -11.10
CA SER A 147 -32.75 19.77 -12.08
C SER A 147 -33.39 18.57 -12.79
N ARG A 148 -34.58 18.16 -12.34
CA ARG A 148 -35.42 17.17 -13.02
C ARG A 148 -35.73 17.63 -14.44
N LYS A 149 -35.12 17.01 -15.45
CA LYS A 149 -35.76 16.86 -16.77
C LYS A 149 -36.53 15.54 -16.78
N LYS A 150 -37.84 15.68 -16.85
CA LYS A 150 -38.86 14.64 -16.85
C LYS A 150 -38.87 13.96 -18.22
N GLY A 151 -38.83 12.62 -18.26
CA GLY A 151 -39.32 11.85 -19.41
C GLY A 151 -38.31 10.89 -20.05
N SER A 152 -38.25 9.66 -19.53
CA SER A 152 -38.24 8.39 -20.28
C SER A 152 -37.96 7.24 -19.29
N GLN A 153 -38.79 6.19 -19.33
CA GLN A 153 -38.72 5.02 -18.44
C GLN A 153 -37.43 4.21 -18.67
N PRO A 154 -36.77 3.67 -17.64
CA PRO A 154 -35.69 2.72 -17.85
C PRO A 154 -36.19 1.28 -17.85
N ALA A 155 -35.65 0.49 -18.78
CA ALA A 155 -35.73 -0.95 -18.81
C ALA A 155 -35.11 -1.57 -17.55
N LYS A 156 -35.74 -2.65 -17.06
CA LYS A 156 -35.24 -3.50 -15.95
C LYS A 156 -33.93 -4.19 -16.36
N GLY A 157 -32.80 -3.52 -16.10
CA GLY A 157 -31.49 -4.12 -16.03
C GLY A 157 -30.93 -3.90 -14.63
N ASN A 158 -30.67 -4.97 -13.88
CA ASN A 158 -30.11 -4.91 -12.54
C ASN A 158 -28.61 -4.53 -12.61
N LYS A 159 -28.29 -3.31 -13.10
CA LYS A 159 -26.93 -2.76 -13.05
C LYS A 159 -26.70 -2.26 -11.64
N LYS A 160 -26.02 -3.08 -10.84
CA LYS A 160 -25.39 -2.66 -9.58
C LYS A 160 -24.52 -1.44 -9.92
N SER A 161 -25.00 -0.24 -9.57
CA SER A 161 -24.26 1.01 -9.71
C SER A 161 -23.02 0.92 -8.82
N THR A 162 -21.90 0.44 -9.34
CA THR A 162 -20.62 0.55 -8.66
C THR A 162 -20.29 2.02 -8.58
N SER A 163 -20.33 2.59 -7.37
CA SER A 163 -19.89 3.96 -7.13
C SER A 163 -18.49 4.13 -7.73
N LYS A 164 -18.33 5.16 -8.57
CA LYS A 164 -17.02 5.45 -9.19
C LYS A 164 -16.04 5.76 -8.06
N LYS A 165 -14.96 4.99 -7.95
CA LYS A 165 -13.89 5.25 -6.99
C LYS A 165 -13.27 6.62 -7.30
N VAL A 166 -13.05 7.43 -6.27
CA VAL A 166 -12.38 8.74 -6.41
C VAL A 166 -10.91 8.56 -6.77
N PHE A 167 -10.22 7.64 -6.09
CA PHE A 167 -8.83 7.31 -6.38
C PHE A 167 -8.75 5.97 -7.12
N VAL A 168 -8.74 6.04 -8.46
CA VAL A 168 -8.54 4.84 -9.32
C VAL A 168 -7.20 4.18 -8.97
N ASN A 169 -7.07 2.86 -9.09
CA ASN A 169 -5.86 2.07 -8.72
C ASN A 169 -5.47 2.06 -7.22
N ILE A 170 -6.12 2.84 -6.37
CA ILE A 170 -5.95 2.74 -4.92
C ILE A 170 -6.91 1.67 -4.39
N GLY A 171 -6.36 0.47 -4.17
CA GLY A 171 -7.05 -0.65 -3.55
C GLY A 171 -6.60 -0.86 -2.10
N SER A 172 -7.11 -1.89 -1.43
CA SER A 172 -6.76 -2.18 -0.04
C SER A 172 -5.25 -2.31 0.19
N LEU A 173 -4.55 -2.99 -0.73
CA LEU A 173 -3.09 -3.15 -0.65
C LEU A 173 -2.38 -1.79 -0.73
N THR A 174 -2.71 -0.99 -1.75
CA THR A 174 -2.17 0.35 -1.96
C THR A 174 -2.49 1.27 -0.77
N ALA A 175 -3.68 1.14 -0.18
CA ALA A 175 -4.09 1.91 0.99
C ALA A 175 -3.29 1.55 2.24
N ILE A 176 -3.02 0.26 2.49
CA ILE A 176 -2.11 -0.18 3.57
C ILE A 176 -0.71 0.42 3.35
N LEU A 177 -0.24 0.45 2.09
CA LEU A 177 1.05 1.05 1.76
C LEU A 177 1.10 2.54 2.14
N ILE A 178 0.13 3.32 1.66
CA ILE A 178 0.01 4.74 1.97
C ILE A 178 -0.08 4.97 3.49
N ILE A 179 -0.87 4.17 4.20
CA ILE A 179 -1.00 4.28 5.67
C ILE A 179 0.34 4.09 6.37
N GLY A 180 1.12 3.09 5.97
CA GLY A 180 2.45 2.91 6.59
C GLY A 180 3.39 4.08 6.30
N ASP A 181 3.27 4.77 5.15
CA ASP A 181 4.10 5.95 4.90
C ASP A 181 3.67 7.13 5.79
N LEU A 182 2.37 7.25 6.08
CA LEU A 182 1.86 8.22 7.05
C LEU A 182 2.34 7.91 8.48
N VAL A 183 2.46 6.63 8.84
CA VAL A 183 3.05 6.20 10.12
C VAL A 183 4.53 6.57 10.17
N TYR A 184 5.30 6.23 9.13
CA TYR A 184 6.73 6.55 9.06
C TYR A 184 7.02 8.05 8.98
N ALA A 185 6.10 8.84 8.43
CA ALA A 185 6.17 10.30 8.43
C ALA A 185 5.75 10.95 9.77
N GLY A 186 5.35 10.15 10.76
CA GLY A 186 4.89 10.65 12.07
C GLY A 186 3.55 11.38 12.01
N ILE A 187 2.75 11.16 10.97
CA ILE A 187 1.40 11.73 10.84
C ILE A 187 0.40 10.85 11.60
N LEU A 188 0.49 9.54 11.41
CA LEU A 188 -0.22 8.57 12.23
C LEU A 188 0.75 8.01 13.29
N PRO A 189 0.29 7.72 14.51
CA PRO A 189 1.13 7.04 15.48
C PRO A 189 1.43 5.61 15.00
N MET A 190 2.58 5.07 15.43
CA MET A 190 2.84 3.64 15.27
C MET A 190 1.75 2.85 16.01
N PRO A 191 0.99 1.98 15.33
CA PRO A 191 -0.07 1.18 15.94
C PRO A 191 0.51 0.15 16.91
N SER A 192 -0.27 -0.20 17.94
CA SER A 192 0.03 -1.40 18.72
C SER A 192 -0.15 -2.65 17.85
N PRO A 193 0.53 -3.77 18.14
CA PRO A 193 0.30 -5.04 17.44
C PRO A 193 -1.18 -5.45 17.47
N LEU A 194 -1.85 -5.28 18.62
CA LEU A 194 -3.27 -5.61 18.76
C LEU A 194 -4.18 -4.75 17.85
N ASP A 195 -3.94 -3.44 17.79
CA ASP A 195 -4.73 -2.56 16.93
C ASP A 195 -4.45 -2.79 15.44
N TRP A 196 -3.20 -3.11 15.10
CA TRP A 196 -2.86 -3.51 13.74
C TRP A 196 -3.47 -4.86 13.37
N GLY A 197 -3.56 -5.81 14.29
CA GLY A 197 -4.25 -7.08 14.09
C GLY A 197 -5.75 -6.91 13.85
N LYS A 198 -6.43 -5.98 14.54
CA LYS A 198 -7.82 -5.57 14.21
C LYS A 198 -7.92 -5.00 12.80
N PHE A 199 -6.90 -4.25 12.38
CA PHE A 199 -6.85 -3.72 11.02
C PHE A 199 -6.63 -4.83 9.99
N ILE A 200 -5.73 -5.78 10.23
CA ILE A 200 -5.51 -6.97 9.38
C ILE A 200 -6.81 -7.74 9.18
N GLU A 201 -7.53 -8.01 10.28
CA GLU A 201 -8.83 -8.69 10.24
C GLU A 201 -9.82 -7.93 9.35
N LYS A 202 -9.99 -6.63 9.59
CA LYS A 202 -10.88 -5.77 8.80
C LYS A 202 -10.53 -5.75 7.30
N VAL A 203 -9.25 -5.67 6.98
CA VAL A 203 -8.78 -5.56 5.59
C VAL A 203 -8.88 -6.91 4.87
N SER A 204 -8.71 -8.01 5.60
CA SER A 204 -8.85 -9.40 5.10
C SER A 204 -8.03 -9.63 3.81
N LYS A 205 -6.71 -9.44 3.91
CA LYS A 205 -5.74 -9.59 2.80
C LYS A 205 -4.63 -10.59 3.15
N GLY A 206 -3.48 -10.48 2.47
CA GLY A 206 -2.43 -11.50 2.45
C GLY A 206 -1.87 -11.88 3.83
N ALA A 207 -1.83 -10.94 4.78
CA ALA A 207 -1.37 -11.25 6.13
C ALA A 207 -2.31 -12.22 6.85
N LEU A 208 -3.63 -12.01 6.76
CA LEU A 208 -4.62 -12.93 7.34
C LEU A 208 -4.52 -14.33 6.72
N ASP A 209 -4.37 -14.42 5.39
CA ASP A 209 -4.15 -15.69 4.70
C ASP A 209 -2.91 -16.41 5.24
N ALA A 210 -1.81 -15.68 5.45
CA ALA A 210 -0.57 -16.26 5.97
C ALA A 210 -0.70 -16.71 7.42
N MET A 211 -1.38 -15.94 8.27
CA MET A 211 -1.66 -16.33 9.66
C MET A 211 -2.50 -17.61 9.72
N ALA A 212 -3.52 -17.73 8.87
CA ALA A 212 -4.30 -18.96 8.75
C ALA A 212 -3.45 -20.14 8.24
N MET A 213 -2.57 -19.92 7.25
CA MET A 213 -1.64 -20.94 6.75
C MET A 213 -0.64 -21.41 7.81
N LEU A 214 -0.27 -20.54 8.75
CA LEU A 214 0.61 -20.83 9.87
C LEU A 214 -0.11 -21.48 11.06
N GLY A 215 -1.45 -21.57 11.01
CA GLY A 215 -2.25 -22.10 12.13
C GLY A 215 -2.24 -21.19 13.35
N LEU A 216 -2.06 -19.87 13.17
CA LEU A 216 -2.02 -18.91 14.28
C LEU A 216 -3.42 -18.47 14.74
N VAL A 217 -4.44 -18.72 13.92
CA VAL A 217 -5.83 -18.34 14.19
C VAL A 217 -6.67 -19.61 14.27
N ASP A 218 -7.38 -19.78 15.39
CA ASP A 218 -8.25 -20.91 15.69
C ASP A 218 -9.51 -20.45 16.44
N GLU A 219 -10.27 -21.39 17.02
CA GLU A 219 -11.51 -21.08 17.75
C GLU A 219 -11.27 -20.26 19.03
N GLU A 220 -10.08 -20.34 19.61
CA GLU A 220 -9.72 -19.68 20.87
C GLU A 220 -8.94 -18.38 20.64
N THR A 221 -8.28 -18.25 19.49
CA THR A 221 -7.34 -17.17 19.18
C THR A 221 -7.87 -16.28 18.07
N THR A 222 -8.30 -15.07 18.43
CA THR A 222 -8.73 -14.05 17.46
C THR A 222 -7.57 -13.54 16.61
N VAL A 223 -7.84 -13.03 15.40
CA VAL A 223 -6.81 -12.44 14.52
C VAL A 223 -5.98 -11.35 15.22
N PRO A 224 -6.58 -10.40 15.98
CA PRO A 224 -5.80 -9.43 16.73
C PRO A 224 -4.81 -10.03 17.71
N GLN A 225 -5.24 -11.05 18.47
CA GLN A 225 -4.40 -11.72 19.46
C GLN A 225 -3.29 -12.52 18.79
N ALA A 226 -3.63 -13.31 17.78
CA ALA A 226 -2.68 -14.10 17.00
C ALA A 226 -1.54 -13.26 16.41
N PHE A 227 -1.86 -12.05 15.92
CA PHE A 227 -0.83 -11.15 15.39
C PHE A 227 0.01 -10.51 16.49
N ALA A 228 -0.59 -10.15 17.63
CA ALA A 228 0.14 -9.63 18.77
C ALA A 228 1.11 -10.66 19.35
N ASP A 229 0.68 -11.91 19.52
CA ASP A 229 1.50 -13.02 20.02
C ASP A 229 2.66 -13.32 19.06
N LEU A 230 2.40 -13.27 17.75
CA LEU A 230 3.45 -13.41 16.74
C LEU A 230 4.47 -12.28 16.82
N ASP A 231 4.02 -11.03 16.94
CA ASP A 231 4.93 -9.89 17.06
C ASP A 231 5.78 -9.97 18.34
N GLU A 232 5.19 -10.37 19.47
CA GLU A 232 5.90 -10.60 20.72
C GLU A 232 6.94 -11.72 20.57
N PHE A 233 6.57 -12.85 19.96
CA PHE A 233 7.47 -13.95 19.69
C PHE A 233 8.66 -13.50 18.82
N VAL A 234 8.41 -12.79 17.73
CA VAL A 234 9.48 -12.29 16.83
C VAL A 234 10.38 -11.31 17.57
N ASN A 235 9.81 -10.41 18.39
CA ASN A 235 10.59 -9.47 19.20
C ASN A 235 11.49 -10.14 20.24
N HIS A 236 11.07 -11.31 20.75
CA HIS A 236 11.84 -12.13 21.69
C HIS A 236 12.95 -12.93 21.00
N VAL A 237 12.69 -13.47 19.81
CA VAL A 237 13.63 -14.31 19.08
C VAL A 237 14.72 -13.50 18.38
N LEU A 238 14.39 -12.32 17.85
CA LEU A 238 15.34 -11.48 17.13
C LEU A 238 16.22 -10.65 18.06
N THR A 239 17.52 -10.68 17.78
CA THR A 239 18.49 -9.78 18.45
C THR A 239 18.23 -8.31 18.09
N PRO A 240 18.66 -7.35 18.93
CA PRO A 240 18.58 -5.92 18.61
C PRO A 240 19.22 -5.57 17.26
N GLU A 241 20.36 -6.19 16.95
CA GLU A 241 21.09 -6.00 15.69
C GLU A 241 20.28 -6.50 14.50
N GLU A 242 19.64 -7.66 14.62
CA GLU A 242 18.76 -8.19 13.56
C GLU A 242 17.52 -7.33 13.37
N LYS A 243 16.89 -6.89 14.47
CA LYS A 243 15.74 -5.98 14.38
C LYS A 243 16.11 -4.66 13.71
N SER A 244 17.26 -4.10 14.06
CA SER A 244 17.77 -2.88 13.41
C SER A 244 18.05 -3.11 11.93
N ALA A 245 18.73 -4.20 11.57
CA ALA A 245 19.08 -4.52 10.19
C ALA A 245 17.85 -4.81 9.31
N MET A 246 16.76 -5.30 9.90
CA MET A 246 15.48 -5.54 9.24
C MET A 246 14.56 -4.32 9.23
N THR A 247 14.93 -3.26 9.95
CA THR A 247 14.00 -2.18 10.34
C THR A 247 12.69 -2.74 10.89
N TYR A 248 12.79 -3.75 11.76
CA TYR A 248 11.63 -4.50 12.24
C TYR A 248 10.74 -3.61 13.10
N ASP A 249 9.47 -3.58 12.72
CA ASP A 249 8.36 -2.97 13.44
C ASP A 249 7.06 -3.71 13.08
N VAL A 250 5.96 -3.26 13.66
CA VAL A 250 4.61 -3.82 13.47
C VAL A 250 4.21 -3.88 11.98
N LEU A 251 4.59 -2.87 11.19
CA LEU A 251 4.25 -2.79 9.77
C LEU A 251 5.08 -3.78 8.95
N THR A 252 6.37 -3.90 9.27
CA THR A 252 7.30 -4.86 8.67
C THR A 252 6.89 -6.30 8.99
N GLY A 253 6.37 -6.56 10.20
CA GLY A 253 5.75 -7.83 10.58
C GLY A 253 4.57 -8.20 9.68
N GLU A 254 3.62 -7.28 9.45
CA GLU A 254 2.49 -7.50 8.54
C GLU A 254 2.94 -7.73 7.10
N HIS A 255 3.85 -6.89 6.58
CA HIS A 255 4.35 -7.05 5.22
C HIS A 255 5.06 -8.39 5.05
N SER A 256 5.81 -8.85 6.06
CA SER A 256 6.47 -10.15 6.06
C SER A 256 5.46 -11.29 5.92
N LEU A 257 4.34 -11.24 6.64
CA LEU A 257 3.24 -12.20 6.50
C LEU A 257 2.64 -12.16 5.08
N CYS A 258 2.40 -10.97 4.54
CA CYS A 258 1.91 -10.80 3.17
C CYS A 258 2.83 -11.45 2.12
N LYS A 259 4.16 -11.44 2.34
CA LYS A 259 5.13 -12.11 1.46
C LYS A 259 5.28 -13.61 1.75
N TYR A 260 5.02 -14.05 2.98
CA TYR A 260 5.16 -15.45 3.41
C TYR A 260 4.37 -16.42 2.51
N LYS A 261 3.12 -16.08 2.20
CA LYS A 261 2.29 -16.85 1.27
C LYS A 261 2.99 -17.08 -0.07
N TRP A 262 3.65 -16.06 -0.63
CA TRP A 262 4.34 -16.17 -1.90
C TRP A 262 5.58 -17.04 -1.83
N LEU A 263 6.32 -16.96 -0.72
CA LEU A 263 7.50 -17.77 -0.48
C LEU A 263 7.16 -19.27 -0.44
N TYR A 264 6.08 -19.63 0.25
CA TYR A 264 5.63 -21.01 0.44
C TYR A 264 4.66 -21.52 -0.63
N SER A 265 4.08 -20.64 -1.45
CA SER A 265 3.27 -21.07 -2.59
C SER A 265 4.12 -21.88 -3.59
N ARG A 266 3.61 -23.07 -3.93
CA ARG A 266 4.14 -23.94 -5.00
C ARG A 266 3.73 -23.34 -6.35
N LYS A 267 4.54 -22.41 -6.87
CA LYS A 267 4.65 -22.16 -8.31
C LYS A 267 6.08 -22.43 -8.72
#